data_AF-A0A2W2EU61-F1
#
_entry.id   AF-A0A2W2EU61-F1
#
_cell.length_a   1.000
_cell.length_b   1.000
_cell.length_c   1.000
_cell.angle_alpha   90.00
_cell.angle_beta   90.00
_cell.angle_gamma   90.00
#
_symmetry.space_group_name_H-M   'P 1'
#
loop_
_entity.id
_entity.type
_entity.pdbx_description
1 polymer ?
#
loop_
_entity_poly.entity_id
_entity_poly.type
_entity_poly.pdbx_seq_one_letter_code
_entity_poly.pdbx_strand_id
1 'polypeptide(L)'
;NGDASVFMGDITLGDCTHVGPGKTVRKVWRLKNTGTVHWKGYSLRRLEPQQPDQCQTPAEVPVKETAPGKLVDIRVDITTPTKPGFCFVRFKMMNAAKELVFPGSRPINFQLIIDENSGSPPQ
;
A
#
# COMPACT_ATOMS: atom_id res chain seq x y z
N ASN A 1 -20.75 0.73 -14.54
CA ASN A 1 -19.55 0.65 -13.70
C ASN A 1 -18.58 1.73 -14.21
N GLY A 2 -18.38 2.82 -13.46
CA GLY A 2 -17.65 4.01 -13.92
C GLY A 2 -16.37 4.31 -13.15
N ASP A 3 -16.08 3.50 -12.14
CA ASP A 3 -14.81 3.52 -11.46
C ASP A 3 -13.70 3.14 -12.48
N ALA A 4 -12.53 3.79 -12.40
CA ALA A 4 -11.28 3.31 -12.98
C ALA A 4 -10.07 3.93 -12.27
N SER A 5 -8.98 3.18 -12.10
CA SER A 5 -7.74 3.69 -11.50
C SER A 5 -6.51 3.30 -12.31
N VAL A 6 -5.50 4.16 -12.28
CA VAL A 6 -4.16 3.87 -12.79
C VAL A 6 -3.14 4.06 -11.67
N PHE A 7 -2.25 3.08 -11.51
CA PHE A 7 -1.08 3.18 -10.64
C PHE A 7 -0.02 4.05 -11.31
N MET A 8 0.36 5.15 -10.66
CA MET A 8 1.35 6.10 -11.18
C MET A 8 2.76 5.81 -10.68
N GLY A 9 2.89 5.06 -9.58
CA GLY A 9 4.18 4.65 -9.03
C GLY A 9 4.26 4.68 -7.51
N ASP A 10 5.38 4.15 -7.03
CA ASP A 10 5.81 4.27 -5.65
C ASP A 10 6.42 5.66 -5.43
N ILE A 11 5.88 6.39 -4.44
CA ILE A 11 6.42 7.68 -4.01
C ILE A 11 7.47 7.46 -2.91
N THR A 12 7.28 6.44 -2.08
CA THR A 12 8.30 5.98 -1.13
C THR A 12 8.45 4.46 -1.19
N LEU A 13 9.60 3.98 -0.71
CA LEU A 13 9.90 2.55 -0.54
C LEU A 13 9.64 1.74 -1.82
N GLY A 14 10.45 1.94 -2.86
CA GLY A 14 10.37 1.12 -4.08
C GLY A 14 10.48 -0.37 -3.79
N ASP A 15 10.20 -1.21 -4.79
CA ASP A 15 10.25 -2.66 -4.62
C ASP A 15 11.60 -3.13 -4.06
N CYS A 16 11.53 -4.07 -3.13
CA CYS A 16 12.68 -4.68 -2.45
C CYS A 16 13.55 -3.67 -1.67
N THR A 17 12.99 -2.55 -1.22
CA THR A 17 13.70 -1.62 -0.32
C THR A 17 14.11 -2.33 0.97
N HIS A 18 15.36 -2.14 1.40
CA HIS A 18 15.89 -2.67 2.64
C HIS A 18 15.48 -1.80 3.83
N VAL A 19 14.95 -2.40 4.89
CA VAL A 19 14.47 -1.72 6.09
C VAL A 19 14.87 -2.49 7.35
N GLY A 20 15.21 -1.76 8.41
CA GLY A 20 15.66 -2.37 9.66
C GLY A 20 14.56 -3.15 10.37
N PRO A 21 14.91 -4.15 11.21
CA PRO A 21 13.93 -4.84 12.04
C PRO A 21 13.30 -3.91 13.09
N GLY A 22 12.03 -4.14 13.42
CA GLY A 22 11.29 -3.41 14.45
C GLY A 22 11.07 -1.92 14.17
N LYS A 23 11.12 -1.49 12.90
CA LYS A 23 10.93 -0.10 12.49
C LYS A 23 9.51 0.13 12.01
N THR A 24 9.00 1.32 12.26
CA THR A 24 7.83 1.83 11.55
C THR A 24 8.28 2.72 10.40
N VAL A 25 7.93 2.33 9.17
CA VAL A 25 8.22 3.08 7.94
C VAL A 25 6.92 3.37 7.21
N ARG A 26 6.96 4.34 6.29
CA ARG A 26 5.77 4.79 5.55
C ARG A 26 5.90 4.47 4.07
N LYS A 27 4.98 3.64 3.57
CA LYS A 27 4.78 3.39 2.15
C LYS A 27 3.79 4.40 1.58
N VAL A 28 4.13 4.97 0.43
CA VAL A 28 3.26 5.89 -0.29
C VAL A 28 3.19 5.47 -1.75
N TRP A 29 1.97 5.25 -2.23
CA TRP A 29 1.68 5.04 -3.65
C TRP A 29 0.95 6.24 -4.21
N ARG A 30 1.19 6.58 -5.48
CA ARG A 30 0.38 7.54 -6.22
C ARG A 30 -0.54 6.82 -7.19
N LEU A 31 -1.83 7.12 -7.10
CA LEU A 31 -2.85 6.64 -8.02
C LEU A 31 -3.52 7.82 -8.73
N LYS A 32 -4.05 7.58 -9.92
CA LYS A 32 -4.94 8.49 -10.64
C LYS A 32 -6.33 7.90 -10.73
N ASN A 33 -7.35 8.69 -10.41
CA ASN A 33 -8.73 8.35 -10.78
C ASN A 33 -8.91 8.63 -12.27
N THR A 34 -9.00 7.58 -13.07
CA THR A 34 -9.22 7.66 -14.53
C THR A 34 -10.65 7.32 -14.91
N GLY A 35 -11.51 7.09 -13.91
CA GLY A 35 -12.93 6.82 -14.10
C GLY A 35 -13.76 8.09 -14.18
N THR A 36 -15.06 7.91 -14.10
CA THR A 36 -16.08 8.97 -14.08
C THR A 36 -16.70 9.18 -12.69
N VAL A 37 -16.45 8.26 -11.77
CA VAL A 37 -16.98 8.31 -10.39
C VAL A 37 -16.02 9.07 -9.49
N HIS A 38 -16.54 10.01 -8.69
CA HIS A 38 -15.77 10.64 -7.62
C HIS A 38 -15.58 9.65 -6.46
N TRP A 39 -14.34 9.29 -6.15
CA TRP A 39 -14.03 8.44 -5.00
C TRP A 39 -14.30 9.21 -3.71
N LYS A 40 -15.42 8.91 -3.04
CA LYS A 40 -15.77 9.42 -1.71
C LYS A 40 -15.99 8.27 -0.76
N GLY A 41 -15.31 8.25 0.38
CA GLY A 41 -15.37 7.13 1.34
C GLY A 41 -14.67 5.85 0.86
N TYR A 42 -13.77 5.95 -0.11
CA TYR A 42 -13.03 4.80 -0.64
C TYR A 42 -11.90 4.40 0.30
N SER A 43 -11.46 3.16 0.20
CA SER A 43 -10.39 2.61 1.04
C SER A 43 -9.56 1.58 0.29
N LEU A 44 -8.36 1.28 0.77
CA LEU A 44 -7.61 0.08 0.43
C LEU A 44 -7.82 -0.97 1.53
N ARG A 45 -8.21 -2.18 1.13
CA ARG A 45 -8.34 -3.35 2.00
C ARG A 45 -7.19 -4.30 1.76
N ARG A 46 -6.49 -4.67 2.84
CA ARG A 46 -5.48 -5.73 2.78
C ARG A 46 -6.16 -7.07 2.43
N LEU A 47 -5.54 -7.82 1.53
CA LEU A 47 -6.11 -9.08 1.05
C LEU A 47 -5.84 -10.25 2.00
N GLU A 48 -4.63 -10.33 2.54
CA GLU A 48 -4.21 -11.42 3.41
C GLU A 48 -4.30 -11.07 4.90
N PRO A 49 -4.64 -12.03 5.78
CA PRO A 49 -4.38 -11.88 7.21
C PRO A 49 -2.87 -11.83 7.47
N GLN A 50 -2.47 -11.22 8.59
CA GLN A 50 -1.06 -11.10 8.98
C GLN A 50 -0.77 -11.94 10.22
N GLN A 51 0.39 -12.61 10.22
CA GLN A 51 0.97 -13.28 11.37
C GLN A 51 1.87 -12.32 12.16
N PRO A 52 2.14 -12.56 13.46
CA PRO A 52 2.96 -11.65 14.28
C PRO A 52 4.39 -11.40 13.79
N ASP A 53 4.97 -12.33 13.05
CA ASP A 53 6.33 -12.28 12.51
C ASP A 53 6.41 -11.65 11.10
N GLN A 54 5.29 -11.16 10.56
CA GLN A 54 5.23 -10.45 9.28
C GLN A 54 5.23 -8.93 9.49
N CYS A 55 5.47 -8.18 8.41
CA CYS A 55 5.22 -6.73 8.42
C CYS A 55 3.75 -6.46 8.74
N GLN A 56 3.49 -5.63 9.75
CA GLN A 56 2.15 -5.25 10.17
C GLN A 56 1.70 -3.97 9.46
N THR A 57 0.44 -3.93 9.05
CA THR A 57 -0.20 -2.71 8.52
C THR A 57 -1.62 -2.56 9.08
N PRO A 58 -2.27 -1.40 8.92
CA PRO A 58 -3.73 -1.34 9.02
C PRO A 58 -4.38 -2.31 8.01
N ALA A 59 -5.46 -2.98 8.43
CA ALA A 59 -6.22 -3.86 7.55
C ALA A 59 -7.02 -3.08 6.50
N GLU A 60 -7.38 -1.84 6.82
CA GLU A 60 -8.02 -0.90 5.92
C GLU A 60 -7.34 0.47 6.00
N VAL A 61 -7.12 1.10 4.85
CA VAL A 61 -6.42 2.38 4.73
C VAL A 61 -7.32 3.34 3.96
N PRO A 62 -7.74 4.48 4.53
CA PRO A 62 -8.63 5.40 3.85
C PRO A 62 -7.95 6.05 2.64
N VAL A 63 -8.72 6.21 1.56
CA VAL A 63 -8.32 6.96 0.37
C VAL A 63 -8.98 8.33 0.46
N LYS A 64 -8.18 9.40 0.32
CA LYS A 64 -8.70 10.76 0.30
C LYS A 64 -9.67 10.95 -0.86
N GLU A 65 -10.64 11.84 -0.71
CA GLU A 65 -11.56 12.14 -1.80
C GLU A 65 -10.82 12.52 -3.08
N THR A 66 -11.17 11.87 -4.19
CA THR A 66 -10.43 12.01 -5.45
C THR A 66 -11.40 12.07 -6.62
N ALA A 67 -11.57 13.27 -7.17
CA ALA A 67 -12.40 13.50 -8.34
C ALA A 67 -11.82 12.82 -9.60
N PRO A 68 -12.65 12.56 -10.63
CA PRO A 68 -12.20 12.12 -11.95
C PRO A 68 -11.04 12.95 -12.49
N GLY A 69 -10.03 12.27 -13.03
CA GLY A 69 -8.81 12.86 -13.58
C GLY A 69 -7.78 13.31 -12.53
N LYS A 70 -8.08 13.26 -11.24
CA LYS A 70 -7.17 13.72 -10.17
C LYS A 70 -6.28 12.60 -9.63
N LEU A 71 -5.16 13.02 -9.03
CA LEU A 71 -4.16 12.16 -8.40
C LEU A 71 -4.40 12.10 -6.88
N VAL A 72 -4.02 10.98 -6.28
CA VAL A 72 -4.03 10.79 -4.82
C VAL A 72 -2.80 10.02 -4.37
N ASP A 73 -2.20 10.48 -3.27
CA ASP A 73 -1.15 9.78 -2.56
C ASP A 73 -1.74 9.02 -1.37
N ILE A 74 -1.72 7.70 -1.44
CA ILE A 74 -2.24 6.81 -0.40
C ILE A 74 -1.08 6.35 0.46
N ARG A 75 -1.22 6.54 1.78
CA ARG A 75 -0.15 6.30 2.76
C ARG A 75 -0.49 5.09 3.62
N VAL A 76 0.47 4.20 3.81
CA VAL A 76 0.36 3.04 4.70
C VAL A 76 1.55 3.03 5.65
N ASP A 77 1.25 2.96 6.93
CA ASP A 77 2.26 2.74 7.96
C ASP A 77 2.52 1.24 8.06
N ILE A 78 3.80 0.88 7.99
CA ILE A 78 4.29 -0.49 8.02
C ILE A 78 5.19 -0.63 9.24
N THR A 79 4.86 -1.55 10.13
CA THR A 79 5.76 -1.96 11.22
C THR A 79 6.46 -3.24 10.81
N THR A 80 7.78 -3.21 10.67
CA THR A 80 8.60 -4.37 10.29
C THR A 80 8.72 -5.35 11.47
N PRO A 81 8.83 -6.66 11.20
CA PRO A 81 9.10 -7.64 12.24
C PRO A 81 10.48 -7.41 12.87
N THR A 82 10.72 -8.02 14.03
CA THR A 82 12.03 -7.98 14.70
C THR A 82 13.05 -8.97 14.12
N LYS A 83 12.60 -9.89 13.27
CA LYS A 83 13.46 -10.87 12.60
C LYS A 83 13.66 -10.49 11.13
N PRO A 84 14.85 -10.77 10.55
CA PRO A 84 15.06 -10.64 9.12
C PRO A 84 14.07 -11.48 8.30
N GLY A 85 13.74 -11.01 7.11
CA GLY A 85 12.78 -11.69 6.25
C GLY A 85 12.29 -10.83 5.09
N PHE A 86 11.38 -11.39 4.29
CA PHE A 86 10.76 -10.70 3.17
C PHE A 86 9.32 -10.35 3.49
N CYS A 87 8.95 -9.09 3.29
CA CYS A 87 7.59 -8.63 3.43
C CYS A 87 6.94 -8.42 2.07
N PHE A 88 5.80 -9.05 1.86
CA PHE A 88 4.95 -8.85 0.69
C PHE A 88 3.49 -8.73 1.13
N VAL A 89 2.89 -7.56 0.92
CA VAL A 89 1.51 -7.30 1.35
C VAL A 89 0.74 -6.65 0.21
N ARG A 90 -0.48 -7.15 -0.05
CA ARG A 90 -1.32 -6.73 -1.16
C ARG A 90 -2.60 -6.05 -0.68
N PHE A 91 -3.04 -5.07 -1.43
CA PHE A 91 -4.28 -4.33 -1.18
C PHE A 91 -5.14 -4.22 -2.44
N LYS A 92 -6.46 -4.25 -2.25
CA LYS A 92 -7.44 -3.84 -3.28
C LYS A 92 -8.30 -2.70 -2.78
N MET A 93 -8.77 -1.89 -3.71
CA MET A 93 -9.63 -0.76 -3.40
C MET A 93 -11.08 -1.21 -3.16
N MET A 94 -11.73 -0.61 -2.18
CA MET A 94 -13.17 -0.74 -1.93
C MET A 94 -13.84 0.62 -2.06
N ASN A 95 -15.08 0.62 -2.54
CA ASN A 95 -15.94 1.81 -2.52
C ASN A 95 -16.52 2.06 -1.10
N ALA A 96 -17.31 3.13 -0.95
CA ALA A 96 -17.96 3.46 0.32
C ALA A 96 -18.91 2.37 0.83
N ALA A 97 -19.48 1.55 -0.05
CA ALA A 97 -20.34 0.43 0.28
C ALA A 97 -19.56 -0.84 0.68
N LYS A 98 -18.21 -0.75 0.80
CA LYS A 98 -17.30 -1.87 1.10
C LYS A 98 -17.27 -2.96 0.02
N GLU A 99 -17.65 -2.61 -1.20
CA GLU A 99 -17.56 -3.50 -2.35
C GLU A 99 -16.19 -3.34 -3.01
N LEU A 100 -15.58 -4.45 -3.44
CA LEU A 100 -14.35 -4.43 -4.21
C LEU A 100 -14.58 -3.75 -5.56
N VAL A 101 -13.80 -2.70 -5.84
CA VAL A 101 -13.76 -2.08 -7.16
C VAL A 101 -12.59 -2.63 -7.97
N PHE A 102 -12.74 -2.68 -9.29
CA PHE A 102 -11.77 -3.27 -10.23
C PHE A 102 -11.35 -4.70 -9.85
N PRO A 103 -12.28 -5.65 -9.70
CA PRO A 103 -11.93 -7.00 -9.27
C PRO A 103 -10.93 -7.69 -10.22
N GLY A 104 -10.93 -7.35 -11.52
CA GLY A 104 -9.97 -7.85 -12.50
C GLY A 104 -8.59 -7.19 -12.51
N SER A 105 -8.42 -6.03 -11.86
CA SER A 105 -7.13 -5.35 -11.79
C SER A 105 -6.19 -6.05 -10.79
N ARG A 106 -4.88 -5.96 -11.07
CA ARG A 106 -3.85 -6.42 -10.14
C ARG A 106 -3.94 -5.63 -8.83
N PRO A 107 -3.73 -6.28 -7.66
CA PRO A 107 -3.57 -5.57 -6.40
C PRO A 107 -2.37 -4.61 -6.45
N ILE A 108 -2.48 -3.48 -5.75
CA ILE A 108 -1.28 -2.70 -5.39
C ILE A 108 -0.61 -3.36 -4.19
N ASN A 109 0.71 -3.29 -4.13
CA ASN A 109 1.49 -4.03 -3.13
C ASN A 109 2.76 -3.27 -2.75
N PHE A 110 3.42 -3.77 -1.71
CA PHE A 110 4.81 -3.40 -1.43
C PHE A 110 5.64 -4.66 -1.18
N GLN A 111 6.93 -4.53 -1.45
CA GLN A 111 7.96 -5.53 -1.20
C GLN A 111 9.08 -4.90 -0.37
N LEU A 112 9.38 -5.45 0.80
CA LEU A 112 10.51 -4.99 1.64
C LEU A 112 11.41 -6.16 2.02
N ILE A 113 12.71 -5.90 2.08
CA ILE A 113 13.70 -6.81 2.64
C ILE A 113 14.04 -6.31 4.04
N ILE A 114 13.85 -7.16 5.05
CA ILE A 114 14.14 -6.83 6.44
C ILE A 114 15.50 -7.40 6.79
N ASP A 115 16.47 -6.54 7.07
CA ASP A 115 17.82 -6.91 7.46
C ASP A 115 18.48 -5.88 8.39
N GLU A 116 19.53 -6.33 9.09
CA GLU A 116 20.26 -5.51 10.07
C GLU A 116 21.19 -4.47 9.41
N ASN A 117 21.45 -4.58 8.10
CA ASN A 117 22.42 -3.74 7.39
C ASN A 117 21.84 -2.42 6.87
N SER A 118 20.52 -2.26 6.89
CA SER A 118 19.79 -1.07 6.43
C SER A 118 20.01 0.23 7.26
N GLY A 119 20.99 0.24 8.16
CA GLY A 119 21.42 1.42 8.94
C GLY A 119 22.94 1.58 9.09
N SER A 120 23.75 0.71 8.48
CA SER A 120 25.21 0.83 8.49
C SER A 120 25.66 1.69 7.31
N PRO A 121 26.45 2.77 7.51
CA PRO A 121 27.15 3.41 6.40
C PRO A 121 27.98 2.34 5.66
N PRO A 122 28.12 2.40 4.33
CA PRO A 122 29.06 1.53 3.64
C PRO A 122 30.45 1.73 4.27
N GLN A 123 31.10 0.62 4.65
CA GLN A 123 32.52 0.60 5.00
C GLN A 123 33.39 0.98 3.79
#